data_AF-A0A957K1I1-F1
#
_entry.id   AF-A0A957K1I1-F1
#
_cell.length_a   1.000
_cell.length_b   1.000
_cell.length_c   1.000
_cell.angle_alpha   90.00
_cell.angle_beta   90.00
_cell.angle_gamma   90.00
#
_symmetry.space_group_name_H-M   'P 1'
#
loop_
_entity.id
_entity.type
_entity.pdbx_description
1 polymer ?
#
loop_
_entity_poly.entity_id
_entity_poly.type
_entity_poly.pdbx_seq_one_letter_code
_entity_poly.pdbx_strand_id
1 'polypeptide(L)'
;MRVQPSPEDLTELTKLNPFDRFPDGRPQVPDDLLERMKLVTTEEAWSVLRHHGYDRQFAGDWLQTHPGQILVGRALTAQFLPHRPDY
;
A
#
# COMPACT_ATOMS: atom_id res chain seq x y z
N MET A 1 -20.24 9.74 7.73
CA MET A 1 -19.12 9.62 6.77
C MET A 1 -18.41 8.31 7.04
N ARG A 2 -18.42 7.36 6.09
CA ARG A 2 -17.59 6.15 6.21
C ARG A 2 -16.15 6.55 5.89
N VAL A 3 -15.33 6.67 6.93
CA VAL A 3 -13.92 7.05 6.81
C VAL A 3 -13.08 5.85 6.35
N GLN A 4 -13.45 4.64 6.76
CA GLN A 4 -12.80 3.40 6.31
C GLN A 4 -13.65 2.70 5.24
N PRO A 5 -13.05 2.23 4.13
CA PRO A 5 -13.72 1.33 3.19
C PRO A 5 -14.19 0.05 3.89
N SER A 6 -15.33 -0.49 3.47
CA SER A 6 -15.78 -1.81 3.95
C SER A 6 -14.93 -2.95 3.35
N PRO A 7 -14.93 -4.15 3.94
CA PRO A 7 -14.27 -5.32 3.36
C PRO A 7 -14.73 -5.61 1.92
N GLU A 8 -16.02 -5.37 1.64
CA GLU A 8 -16.60 -5.49 0.30
C GLU A 8 -16.00 -4.47 -0.66
N ASP A 9 -15.89 -3.19 -0.25
CA ASP A 9 -15.27 -2.14 -1.07
C ASP A 9 -13.82 -2.47 -1.41
N LEU A 10 -13.05 -2.95 -0.43
CA LEU A 10 -11.65 -3.35 -0.63
C LEU A 10 -11.53 -4.53 -1.59
N THR A 11 -12.45 -5.49 -1.48
CA THR A 11 -12.50 -6.66 -2.37
C THR A 11 -12.79 -6.23 -3.80
N GLU A 12 -13.76 -5.34 -4.01
CA GLU A 12 -14.11 -4.81 -5.34
C GLU A 12 -12.96 -4.00 -5.95
N LEU A 13 -12.36 -3.08 -5.19
CA LEU A 13 -11.24 -2.24 -5.64
C LEU A 13 -10.01 -3.06 -6.02
N THR A 14 -9.83 -4.22 -5.38
CA THR A 14 -8.68 -5.10 -5.61
C THR A 14 -9.11 -6.45 -6.17
N LYS A 15 -10.19 -6.51 -6.96
CA LYS A 15 -10.77 -7.77 -7.45
C LYS A 15 -9.83 -8.65 -8.29
N LEU A 16 -8.80 -8.05 -8.89
CA LEU A 16 -7.78 -8.76 -9.66
C LEU A 16 -6.67 -9.37 -8.80
N ASN A 17 -6.71 -9.17 -7.48
CA ASN A 17 -5.75 -9.76 -6.56
C ASN A 17 -5.79 -11.30 -6.63
N PRO A 18 -4.65 -11.97 -6.90
CA PRO A 18 -4.59 -13.43 -7.02
C PRO A 18 -4.37 -14.14 -5.68
N PHE A 19 -4.13 -13.41 -4.59
CA PHE A 19 -3.79 -13.97 -3.28
C PHE A 19 -4.98 -14.07 -2.33
N ASP A 20 -4.78 -14.73 -1.19
CA ASP A 20 -5.71 -14.71 -0.06
C ASP A 20 -5.94 -13.29 0.47
N ARG A 21 -6.92 -13.13 1.35
CA ARG A 21 -7.29 -11.85 1.95
C ARG A 21 -7.35 -11.96 3.46
N PHE A 22 -7.04 -10.85 4.12
CA PHE A 22 -7.34 -10.68 5.54
C PHE A 22 -8.85 -10.54 5.78
N PRO A 23 -9.33 -10.72 7.03
CA PRO A 23 -10.75 -10.54 7.36
C PRO A 23 -11.32 -9.14 7.03
N ASP A 24 -10.44 -8.14 6.91
CA ASP A 24 -10.79 -6.77 6.53
C ASP A 24 -10.87 -6.56 5.00
N GLY A 25 -10.69 -7.61 4.19
CA GLY A 25 -10.76 -7.58 2.73
C GLY A 25 -9.46 -7.23 2.01
N ARG A 26 -8.41 -6.79 2.73
CA ARG A 26 -7.13 -6.43 2.09
C ARG A 26 -6.40 -7.67 1.53
N PRO A 27 -5.73 -7.54 0.37
CA PRO A 27 -4.84 -8.58 -0.14
C PRO A 27 -3.76 -9.00 0.88
N GLN A 28 -3.70 -10.30 1.15
CA GLN A 28 -2.65 -10.94 1.94
C GLN A 28 -1.55 -11.43 1.00
N VAL A 29 -0.83 -10.47 0.40
CA VAL A 29 0.36 -10.76 -0.43
C VAL A 29 1.34 -11.62 0.39
N PRO A 30 1.88 -12.74 -0.11
CA PRO A 30 2.76 -13.63 0.66
C PRO A 30 4.02 -12.95 1.24
N ASP A 31 4.50 -13.41 2.39
CA ASP A 31 5.69 -12.84 3.07
C ASP A 31 6.97 -13.00 2.23
N ASP A 32 7.13 -14.12 1.52
CA ASP A 32 8.30 -14.36 0.66
C ASP A 32 8.42 -13.31 -0.46
N LEU A 33 7.28 -12.84 -0.99
CA LEU A 33 7.27 -11.78 -1.99
C LEU A 33 7.77 -10.47 -1.38
N LEU A 34 7.35 -10.13 -0.15
CA LEU A 34 7.83 -8.93 0.56
C LEU A 34 9.33 -9.01 0.84
N GLU A 35 9.84 -10.17 1.25
CA GLU A 35 11.27 -10.36 1.53
C GLU A 35 12.12 -10.18 0.27
N ARG A 36 11.72 -10.75 -0.88
CA ARG A 36 12.44 -10.56 -2.15
C ARG A 36 12.37 -9.12 -2.63
N MET A 37 11.26 -8.43 -2.39
CA MET A 37 11.08 -7.04 -2.83
C MET A 37 12.03 -6.07 -2.11
N LYS A 38 12.60 -6.45 -0.94
CA LYS A 38 13.66 -5.66 -0.29
C LYS A 38 14.94 -5.53 -1.14
N LEU A 39 15.12 -6.40 -2.14
CA LEU A 39 16.26 -6.34 -3.07
C LEU A 39 16.00 -5.42 -4.26
N VAL A 40 14.76 -4.94 -4.43
CA VAL A 40 14.33 -4.14 -5.58
C VAL A 40 14.41 -2.66 -5.21
N THR A 41 15.02 -1.87 -6.09
CA THR A 41 15.05 -0.41 -5.93
C THR A 41 13.70 0.21 -6.29
N THR A 42 13.41 1.38 -5.74
CA THR A 42 12.13 2.07 -6.03
C THR A 42 12.00 2.42 -7.51
N GLU A 43 13.12 2.73 -8.18
CA GLU A 43 13.19 3.02 -9.61
C GLU A 43 12.82 1.80 -10.47
N GLU A 44 13.31 0.61 -10.13
CA GLU A 44 12.96 -0.65 -10.80
C GLU A 44 11.46 -0.96 -10.64
N ALA A 45 10.95 -0.86 -9.41
CA ALA A 45 9.53 -1.08 -9.13
C ALA A 45 8.64 -0.07 -9.88
N TRP A 46 9.02 1.22 -9.89
CA TRP A 46 8.28 2.26 -10.60
C TRP A 46 8.30 2.07 -12.12
N SER A 47 9.43 1.63 -12.69
CA SER A 47 9.56 1.34 -14.11
C SER A 47 8.56 0.28 -14.57
N VAL A 48 8.41 -0.81 -13.81
CA VAL A 48 7.43 -1.86 -14.08
C VAL A 48 6.01 -1.29 -14.06
N LEU A 49 5.66 -0.52 -13.01
CA LEU A 49 4.32 0.08 -12.89
C LEU A 49 4.01 1.02 -14.05
N ARG A 50 4.97 1.85 -14.46
CA ARG A 50 4.83 2.73 -15.62
C ARG A 50 4.62 1.96 -16.91
N HIS A 51 5.34 0.85 -17.13
CA HIS A 51 5.16 0.00 -18.31
C HIS A 51 3.72 -0.56 -18.42
N HIS A 52 3.06 -0.77 -17.28
CA HIS A 52 1.66 -1.18 -17.21
C HIS A 52 0.66 -0.01 -17.16
N GLY A 53 1.09 1.23 -17.41
CA GLY A 53 0.24 2.42 -17.45
C GLY A 53 -0.07 3.06 -16.10
N TYR A 54 0.61 2.65 -15.02
CA TYR A 54 0.44 3.23 -13.69
C TYR A 54 1.48 4.34 -13.43
N ASP A 55 1.29 5.50 -14.04
CA ASP A 55 2.30 6.58 -14.03
C ASP A 55 2.50 7.24 -12.66
N ARG A 56 1.46 7.27 -11.82
CA ARG A 56 1.39 8.04 -10.55
C ARG A 56 1.60 7.18 -9.31
N GLN A 57 2.62 6.34 -9.32
CA GLN A 57 2.90 5.35 -8.26
C GLN A 57 4.19 5.62 -7.47
N PHE A 58 4.78 6.80 -7.63
CA PHE A 58 5.98 7.22 -6.91
C PHE A 58 5.72 8.52 -6.16
N ALA A 59 6.19 8.58 -4.90
CA ALA A 59 6.21 9.78 -4.09
C ALA A 59 7.62 9.93 -3.47
N GLY A 60 8.30 11.03 -3.78
CA GLY A 60 9.62 11.36 -3.25
C GLY A 60 9.57 12.24 -2.00
N ASP A 61 10.71 12.84 -1.66
CA ASP A 61 10.85 13.87 -0.61
C ASP A 61 10.45 13.44 0.82
N TRP A 62 10.48 12.13 1.09
CA TRP A 62 10.27 11.58 2.42
C TRP A 62 11.49 11.76 3.31
N LEU A 63 11.26 12.14 4.57
CA LEU A 63 12.31 12.12 5.59
C LEU A 63 12.56 10.69 6.07
N GLN A 64 13.82 10.28 6.05
CA GLN A 64 14.23 8.98 6.57
C GLN A 64 14.42 9.05 8.09
N THR A 65 13.57 8.34 8.83
CA THR A 65 13.72 8.22 10.29
C THR A 65 14.76 7.16 10.70
N HIS A 66 15.02 6.17 9.82
CA HIS A 66 15.98 5.08 10.04
C HIS A 66 16.84 4.89 8.77
N PRO A 67 17.91 5.68 8.61
CA PRO A 67 18.77 5.59 7.43
C PRO A 67 19.37 4.20 7.21
N GLY A 68 19.48 3.78 5.95
CA GLY A 68 20.07 2.49 5.56
C GLY A 68 19.16 1.28 5.74
N GLN A 69 17.92 1.45 6.20
CA GLN A 69 16.94 0.38 6.28
C GLN A 69 15.95 0.45 5.11
N ILE A 70 15.67 -0.71 4.52
CA ILE A 70 14.68 -0.86 3.45
C ILE A 70 13.34 -1.27 4.06
N LEU A 71 12.28 -0.52 3.74
CA LEU A 71 10.93 -0.81 4.18
C LEU A 71 10.10 -1.35 3.02
N VAL A 72 9.58 -2.55 3.19
CA VAL A 72 8.58 -3.16 2.30
C VAL A 72 7.46 -3.71 3.17
N GLY A 73 6.21 -3.54 2.76
CA GLY A 73 5.08 -4.06 3.52
C GLY A 73 3.76 -4.01 2.75
N ARG A 74 2.72 -4.52 3.42
CA ARG A 74 1.33 -4.46 2.94
C ARG A 74 0.72 -3.17 3.45
N ALA A 75 0.12 -2.38 2.56
CA ALA A 75 -0.50 -1.13 2.97
C ALA A 75 -1.64 -1.37 3.97
N LEU A 76 -1.66 -0.56 5.02
CA LEU A 76 -2.82 -0.34 5.89
C LEU A 76 -3.12 1.16 5.80
N THR A 77 -4.24 1.50 5.16
CA THR A 77 -4.61 2.91 4.94
C THR A 77 -5.36 3.43 6.15
N ALA A 78 -4.98 4.63 6.59
CA ALA A 78 -5.65 5.36 7.66
C ALA A 78 -6.00 6.75 7.17
N GLN A 79 -7.09 7.31 7.69
CA GLN A 79 -7.52 8.67 7.41
C GLN A 79 -7.68 9.41 8.73
N PHE A 80 -7.14 10.63 8.77
CA PHE A 80 -7.18 11.48 9.93
C PHE A 80 -8.01 12.72 9.60
N LEU A 81 -8.84 13.13 10.54
CA LEU A 81 -9.64 14.35 10.47
C LEU A 81 -9.21 15.27 11.61
N PRO A 82 -9.24 16.60 11.41
CA PRO A 82 -9.01 17.53 12.51
C PRO A 82 -9.97 17.23 13.66
N HIS A 83 -9.43 17.20 14.89
CA HIS A 83 -10.25 17.08 16.08
C HIS A 83 -11.18 18.29 16.18
N ARG A 84 -12.47 18.01 16.35
CA ARG A 84 -13.48 19.02 16.63
C ARG A 84 -13.99 18.83 18.06
N PRO A 85 -13.65 19.75 18.99
CA PRO A 85 -14.07 19.62 20.38
C PRO A 85 -15.58 19.80 20.59
N ASP A 86 -16.29 20.26 19.56
CA ASP A 86 -17.73 20.52 19.54
C ASP A 86 -18.54 19.41 18.85
N TYR A 87 -17.90 18.29 18.49
CA TYR A 87 -18.51 17.14 17.84
C TYR A 87 -18.65 15.94 18.78
#